data_AF-A0A359HI58-F1
#
_entry.id   AF-A0A359HI58-F1
#
_cell.length_a   1.000
_cell.length_b   1.000
_cell.length_c   1.000
_cell.angle_alpha   90.00
_cell.angle_beta   90.00
_cell.angle_gamma   90.00
#
_symmetry.space_group_name_H-M   'P 1'
#
loop_
_entity.id
_entity.type
_entity.pdbx_description
1 polymer ?
#
loop_
_entity_poly.entity_id
_entity_poly.type
_entity_poly.pdbx_seq_one_letter_code
_entity_poly.pdbx_strand_id
1 'polypeptide(L)' 'MSRKNILTSSKIAYLLIVAGLLYLALAHRVYDDPFITYRYADNLRRGLGFVYNPGERVLSTT' A
#
# COMPACT_ATOMS: atom_id res chain seq x y z
N MET A 1 -12.18 -34.97 20.57
CA MET A 1 -11.69 -33.89 19.67
C MET A 1 -10.28 -33.50 20.11
N SER A 2 -9.25 -33.68 19.27
CA SER A 2 -7.84 -33.57 19.68
C SER A 2 -7.46 -32.11 20.01
N ARG A 3 -6.67 -31.89 21.07
CA ARG A 3 -6.18 -30.57 21.55
C ARG A 3 -5.51 -29.75 20.43
N LYS A 4 -4.87 -30.44 19.47
CA LYS A 4 -4.26 -29.83 18.28
C LYS A 4 -5.28 -29.15 17.37
N ASN A 5 -6.47 -29.74 17.20
CA ASN A 5 -7.51 -29.18 16.33
C ASN A 5 -8.09 -27.90 16.92
N ILE A 6 -8.27 -27.86 18.25
CA ILE A 6 -8.77 -26.68 18.97
C ILE A 6 -7.79 -25.49 18.81
N LEU A 7 -6.48 -25.76 18.93
CA LEU A 7 -5.46 -24.73 18.79
C LEU A 7 -5.32 -24.22 17.35
N THR A 8 -5.52 -25.09 16.35
CA THR A 8 -5.54 -24.68 14.95
C THR A 8 -6.76 -23.83 14.64
N SER A 9 -7.94 -24.22 15.12
CA SER A 9 -9.17 -23.46 14.93
C SER A 9 -9.12 -22.08 15.59
N SER A 10 -8.52 -21.96 16.78
CA SER A 10 -8.37 -20.66 17.44
C SER A 10 -7.42 -19.72 16.70
N LYS A 11 -6.34 -20.25 16.11
CA LYS A 11 -5.43 -19.45 15.25
C LYS A 11 -6.13 -18.95 13.99
N ILE A 12 -6.94 -19.80 13.35
CA ILE A 12 -7.71 -19.41 12.17
C ILE A 12 -8.71 -18.31 12.54
N ALA A 13 -9.46 -18.49 13.63
CA ALA A 13 -10.41 -17.47 14.11
C ALA A 13 -9.70 -16.15 14.40
N TYR A 14 -8.56 -16.19 15.08
CA TYR A 14 -7.74 -15.01 15.34
C TYR A 14 -7.30 -14.31 14.05
N LEU A 15 -6.77 -15.05 13.08
CA LEU A 15 -6.33 -14.48 11.79
C LEU A 15 -7.48 -13.82 11.03
N LEU A 16 -8.66 -14.45 11.01
CA LEU A 16 -9.84 -13.90 10.34
C LEU A 16 -10.32 -12.61 11.02
N ILE A 17 -10.32 -12.57 12.35
CA ILE A 17 -10.69 -11.36 13.10
C ILE A 17 -9.71 -10.24 12.81
N VAL A 18 -8.40 -10.50 12.89
CA VAL A 18 -7.36 -9.50 12.61
C VAL A 18 -7.47 -8.98 11.17
N ALA A 19 -7.61 -9.88 10.19
CA ALA A 19 -7.76 -9.49 8.79
C ALA A 19 -9.03 -8.65 8.55
N GLY A 20 -10.16 -9.04 9.14
CA GLY A 20 -11.41 -8.29 9.05
C GLY A 20 -11.29 -6.88 9.66
N LEU A 21 -10.68 -6.75 10.83
CA LEU A 21 -10.44 -5.46 11.48
C LEU A 21 -9.51 -4.56 10.65
N LEU A 22 -8.44 -5.12 10.08
CA LEU A 22 -7.53 -4.39 9.20
C LEU A 22 -8.25 -3.91 7.93
N TYR A 23 -9.07 -4.78 7.33
CA TYR A 23 -9.87 -4.41 6.16
C TYR A 23 -10.81 -3.24 6.49
N LEU A 24 -11.59 -3.33 7.57
CA LEU A 24 -12.49 -2.25 7.97
C LEU A 24 -11.75 -0.93 8.27
N ALA A 25 -10.56 -1.01 8.88
CA ALA A 25 -9.74 0.16 9.20
C ALA A 25 -9.13 0.83 7.96
N LEU A 26 -8.91 0.08 6.87
CA LEU A 26 -8.15 0.51 5.70
C LEU A 26 -8.98 0.59 4.41
N ALA A 27 -10.18 0.02 4.35
CA ALA A 27 -10.98 -0.11 3.13
C ALA A 27 -11.31 1.23 2.45
N HIS A 28 -11.40 2.30 3.25
CA HIS A 28 -11.68 3.66 2.76
C HIS A 28 -10.44 4.57 2.77
N ARG A 29 -9.25 4.02 3.09
CA ARG A 29 -7.99 4.75 3.00
C ARG A 29 -7.39 4.53 1.61
N VAL A 30 -7.91 5.28 0.65
CA VAL A 30 -7.31 5.38 -0.68
C VAL A 30 -6.20 6.42 -0.60
N TYR A 31 -4.96 5.99 -0.84
CA TYR A 31 -3.84 6.88 -1.07
C TYR A 31 -3.76 7.10 -2.58
N ASP A 32 -4.14 8.28 -3.05
CA ASP A 32 -4.35 8.51 -4.49
C ASP A 32 -3.07 8.44 -5.33
N ASP A 33 -1.88 8.60 -4.73
CA ASP A 33 -0.72 9.04 -5.53
C ASP A 33 0.57 8.21 -5.44
N PRO A 34 0.60 6.88 -5.15
CA PRO A 34 1.86 6.13 -5.26
C PRO A 34 2.44 6.19 -6.70
N PHE A 35 1.57 6.38 -7.70
CA PHE A 35 1.95 6.57 -9.09
C PHE A 35 2.75 7.86 -9.33
N ILE A 36 2.54 8.92 -8.55
CA ILE A 36 3.32 10.15 -8.67
C ILE A 36 4.79 9.84 -8.33
N THR A 37 5.03 9.19 -7.20
CA THR A 37 6.38 8.79 -6.76
C THR A 37 7.06 7.87 -7.76
N TYR A 38 6.35 6.89 -8.32
CA TYR A 38 6.94 6.00 -9.32
C TYR A 38 7.33 6.72 -10.61
N ARG A 39 6.55 7.72 -11.03
CA ARG A 39 6.89 8.52 -12.20
C ARG A 39 8.14 9.36 -11.99
N TYR A 40 8.29 9.95 -10.81
CA TYR A 40 9.54 10.62 -10.42
C TYR A 40 10.75 9.69 -10.47
N ALA A 41 10.61 8.47 -9.94
CA ALA A 41 11.67 7.48 -9.97
C ALA A 41 12.06 7.08 -11.41
N ASP A 42 11.09 6.89 -12.31
CA ASP A 42 11.37 6.59 -13.71
C ASP A 42 12.03 7.77 -14.44
N ASN A 43 11.54 9.00 -14.23
CA ASN A 43 12.14 10.19 -14.81
C ASN A 43 13.59 10.40 -14.32
N LEU A 44 13.85 10.17 -13.03
CA LEU A 44 15.20 10.20 -12.48
C LEU A 44 16.10 9.14 -13.12
N ARG A 45 15.62 7.90 -13.22
CA ARG A 45 16.33 6.78 -13.86
C ARG A 45 16.66 7.07 -15.33
N ARG A 46 15.81 7.84 -16.02
CA ARG A 46 16.00 8.27 -17.42
C ARG A 46 16.86 9.53 -17.58
N GLY A 47 17.36 10.10 -16.49
CA GLY A 47 18.22 11.30 -16.51
C GLY A 47 17.45 12.61 -16.68
N LEU A 48 16.12 12.61 -16.52
CA LEU A 48 15.27 13.80 -16.65
C LEU A 48 15.19 14.61 -15.34
N GLY A 49 15.70 14.04 -14.24
CA GLY A 49 15.71 14.64 -12.91
C GLY A 49 14.42 14.41 -12.12
N PHE A 50 14.33 15.05 -10.95
CA PHE A 50 13.13 15.04 -10.11
C PHE A 50 12.05 15.97 -10.68
N VAL A 51 11.46 15.59 -11.81
CA VAL A 51 10.37 16.31 -12.46
C VAL A 51 9.16 15.40 -12.64
N TYR A 52 7.96 15.97 -12.50
CA TYR A 52 6.75 15.23 -12.83
C TYR A 52 6.59 15.18 -14.35
N ASN A 53 6.32 16.32 -15.02
CA ASN A 53 6.25 16.45 -16.49
C ASN A 53 7.56 17.05 -17.02
N PRO A 54 8.40 16.31 -17.75
CA PRO A 54 9.62 16.86 -18.36
C PRO A 54 9.29 18.01 -19.31
N GLY A 55 9.95 19.16 -19.14
CA GLY A 55 9.73 20.35 -19.96
C GLY A 55 8.64 21.30 -19.45
N GLU A 56 7.82 20.89 -18.47
CA GLU A 56 6.85 21.77 -17.82
C GLU A 56 7.40 22.31 -16.49
N ARG A 57 7.13 23.59 -16.19
CA ARG A 57 7.49 24.22 -14.91
C ARG A 57 6.34 24.17 -13.90
N VAL A 58 5.69 23.01 -13.77
CA VAL A 58 4.62 22.82 -12.81
C VAL A 58 5.20 22.19 -11.54
N LEU A 59 4.95 22.82 -10.39
CA LEU A 59 5.26 22.24 -9.09
C LEU A 59 4.34 21.05 -8.87
N SER A 60 4.90 19.87 -8.62
CA SER A 60 4.08 18.66 -8.41
C SER A 60 4.00 18.23 -6.94
N THR A 61 5.15 18.14 -6.27
CA THR A 61 5.28 17.65 -4.90
C THR A 61 6.04 18.69 -4.07
N THR A 62 5.70 18.82 -2.79
CA THR A 62 6.36 19.69 -1.80
C THR A 62 7.16 18.83 -0.84
#